data_AF-A0A0F9ULT7-F1
#
_entry.id   AF-A0A0F9ULT7-F1
#
_cell.length_a   1.000
_cell.length_b   1.000
_cell.length_c   1.000
_cell.angle_alpha   90.00
_cell.angle_beta   90.00
_cell.angle_gamma   90.00
#
_symmetry.space_group_name_H-M   'P 1'
#
loop_
_entity.id
_entity.type
_entity.pdbx_description
1 polymer ?
#
loop_
_entity_poly.entity_id
_entity_poly.type
_entity_poly.pdbx_seq_one_letter_code
_entity_poly.pdbx_strand_id
1 'polypeptide(L)' 'MTEKISPASSWALPPTGRQVVAITRLAMQLGIKEPIEDKPSNRWEARRMIYDLTQQRDKR' A
#
# COMPACT_ATOMS: atom_id res chain seq x y z
N MET A 1 15.61 11.72 -2.21
CA MET A 1 15.85 11.05 -3.50
C MET A 1 14.53 10.46 -3.96
N THR A 2 13.90 11.00 -5.00
CA THR A 2 12.72 10.39 -5.63
C THR A 2 13.23 9.28 -6.54
N GLU A 3 13.21 8.04 -6.06
CA GLU A 3 13.52 6.89 -6.91
C GLU A 3 12.54 6.87 -8.08
N LYS A 4 13.02 7.26 -9.26
CA LYS A 4 12.25 7.14 -10.48
C LYS A 4 12.14 5.65 -10.78
N ILE A 5 11.00 5.05 -10.42
CA ILE A 5 10.71 3.66 -10.75
C ILE A 5 10.73 3.56 -12.28
N SER A 6 11.71 2.84 -12.82
CA SER A 6 11.76 2.60 -14.25
C SER A 6 10.46 1.94 -14.71
N PRO A 7 9.84 2.38 -15.82
CA PRO A 7 8.55 1.84 -16.27
C PRO A 7 8.60 0.35 -16.63
N ALA A 8 9.77 -0.19 -16.96
CA ALA A 8 9.99 -1.63 -17.19
C ALA A 8 10.12 -2.44 -15.87
N SER A 9 10.13 -1.77 -14.71
CA SER A 9 10.28 -2.44 -13.43
C SER A 9 8.98 -3.13 -13.03
N SER A 10 9.12 -4.32 -12.42
CA SER A 10 8.00 -5.01 -11.79
C SER A 10 7.35 -4.17 -10.67
N TRP A 11 8.04 -3.14 -10.18
CA TRP A 11 7.54 -2.17 -9.23
C TRP A 11 6.49 -1.21 -9.79
N ALA A 12 6.54 -0.91 -11.09
CA ALA A 12 5.58 -0.05 -11.79
C ALA A 12 4.29 -0.79 -12.16
N LEU A 13 4.27 -2.12 -12.05
CA LEU A 13 3.06 -2.91 -12.31
C LEU A 13 1.97 -2.60 -11.28
N PRO A 14 0.68 -2.83 -11.63
CA PRO A 14 -0.41 -2.72 -10.68
C PRO A 14 -0.20 -3.59 -9.43
N PRO A 15 -0.79 -3.19 -8.28
CA PRO A 15 -0.76 -3.98 -7.06
C PRO A 15 -1.28 -5.39 -7.30
N THR A 16 -0.68 -6.35 -6.63
CA THR A 16 -1.19 -7.73 -6.60
C THR A 16 -2.44 -7.80 -5.70
N GLY A 17 -3.32 -8.75 -5.97
CA GLY A 17 -4.50 -8.98 -5.11
C GLY A 17 -4.13 -9.23 -3.65
N ARG A 18 -3.00 -9.90 -3.37
CA ARG A 18 -2.48 -10.09 -2.00
C ARG A 18 -2.14 -8.76 -1.31
N GLN A 19 -1.55 -7.81 -2.03
CA GLN A 19 -1.23 -6.50 -1.48
C GLN A 19 -2.50 -5.69 -1.18
N VAL A 20 -3.49 -5.72 -2.08
CA VAL A 20 -4.79 -5.06 -1.85
C VAL A 20 -5.46 -5.62 -0.60
N VAL A 21 -5.53 -6.95 -0.46
CA VAL A 21 -6.10 -7.60 0.74
C VAL A 21 -5.35 -7.21 2.01
N ALA A 22 -4.02 -7.15 1.97
CA ALA A 22 -3.22 -6.75 3.12
C ALA A 22 -3.51 -5.30 3.55
N ILE A 23 -3.57 -4.37 2.60
CA ILE A 23 -3.90 -2.96 2.85
C ILE A 23 -5.29 -2.85 3.48
N THR A 24 -6.30 -3.49 2.88
CA THR A 24 -7.67 -3.45 3.40
C THR A 24 -7.75 -3.99 4.81
N ARG A 25 -7.10 -5.12 5.11
CA ARG A 25 -7.09 -5.70 6.47
C ARG A 25 -6.44 -4.77 7.48
N LEU A 26 -5.28 -4.19 7.16
CA LEU A 26 -4.59 -3.27 8.06
C LEU A 26 -5.39 -1.98 8.28
N ALA A 27 -5.98 -1.42 7.23
CA ALA A 27 -6.86 -0.25 7.33
C ALA A 27 -8.07 -0.52 8.24
N MET A 28 -8.72 -1.68 8.08
CA MET A 28 -9.83 -2.09 8.95
C MET A 28 -9.40 -2.24 10.42
N GLN A 29 -8.23 -2.83 10.69
CA GLN A 29 -7.70 -2.96 12.06
C GLN A 29 -7.45 -1.61 12.72
N LEU A 30 -7.10 -0.60 11.94
CA LEU A 30 -6.91 0.78 12.44
C LEU A 30 -8.23 1.54 12.60
N GLY A 31 -9.35 1.00 12.13
CA GLY A 31 -10.66 1.64 12.15
C GLY A 31 -10.86 2.66 11.02
N ILE A 32 -10.03 2.62 9.97
CA ILE A 32 -10.17 3.46 8.78
C ILE A 32 -11.34 2.91 7.95
N LYS A 33 -12.42 3.68 7.86
CA LYS A 33 -13.67 3.31 7.15
C LYS A 33 -13.84 3.98 5.78
N GLU A 34 -12.98 4.92 5.43
CA GLU A 34 -13.07 5.59 4.13
C GLU A 34 -12.74 4.63 2.99
N PRO A 35 -13.37 4.83 1.80
CA PRO A 35 -12.93 4.10 0.63
C PRO A 35 -11.45 4.45 0.44
N ILE A 36 -10.62 3.42 0.25
CA ILE A 36 -9.23 3.61 -0.18
C ILE A 36 -9.31 4.21 -1.58
N GLU A 37 -9.60 5.50 -1.71
CA GLU A 37 -9.63 6.24 -2.98
C GLU A 37 -8.19 6.52 -3.43
N ASP A 38 -7.26 6.62 -2.47
CA ASP A 38 -5.82 6.44 -2.67
C ASP A 38 -5.46 4.95 -2.78
N LYS A 39 -6.03 4.23 -3.77
CA LYS A 39 -5.51 2.89 -4.08
C LYS A 39 -4.09 3.05 -4.60
N PRO A 40 -3.15 2.20 -4.15
CA PRO A 40 -1.83 2.21 -4.75
C PRO A 40 -1.97 1.94 -6.26
N SER A 41 -1.36 2.80 -7.07
CA SER A 41 -1.34 2.68 -8.53
C SER A 41 -0.39 1.58 -8.98
N ASN A 42 0.60 1.27 -8.14
CA ASN A 42 1.64 0.29 -8.45
C ASN A 42 2.10 -0.51 -7.22
N ARG A 43 2.89 -1.56 -7.45
CA ARG A 43 3.36 -2.46 -6.38
C ARG A 43 4.26 -1.76 -5.36
N TRP A 44 5.01 -0.74 -5.75
CA TRP A 44 5.85 0.02 -4.84
C TRP A 44 5.00 0.82 -3.86
N GLU A 45 4.02 1.58 -4.37
CA GLU A 45 3.05 2.31 -3.55
C GLU A 45 2.30 1.36 -2.61
N ALA A 46 1.90 0.19 -3.12
CA ALA A 46 1.22 -0.81 -2.31
C ALA A 46 2.10 -1.30 -1.15
N ARG A 47 3.40 -1.52 -1.37
CA ARG A 47 4.32 -1.91 -0.28
C ARG A 47 4.54 -0.78 0.71
N ARG A 48 4.69 0.45 0.23
CA ARG A 48 4.84 1.63 1.08
C ARG A 48 3.62 1.80 1.99
N MET A 49 2.42 1.70 1.42
CA MET A 49 1.18 1.78 2.17
C MET A 49 1.06 0.66 3.22
N ILE A 50 1.41 -0.58 2.88
CA ILE A 50 1.44 -1.69 3.84
C ILE A 50 2.41 -1.38 5.00
N TYR A 51 3.60 -0.88 4.69
CA TYR A 51 4.59 -0.51 5.69
C TYR A 51 4.06 0.57 6.63
N ASP A 52 3.53 1.66 6.07
CA ASP A 52 3.01 2.79 6.84
C ASP A 52 1.85 2.38 7.75
N LEU A 53 0.89 1.58 7.25
CA LEU A 53 -0.22 1.06 8.05
C LEU A 53 0.26 0.11 9.16
N THR A 54 1.28 -0.70 8.89
CA THR A 54 1.86 -1.60 9.91
C THR A 54 2.52 -0.78 11.02
N GLN A 55 3.30 0.25 10.66
CA GLN A 55 3.92 1.14 11.63
C GLN A 55 2.90 1.92 12.47
N GLN A 56 1.76 2.32 11.88
CA GLN A 56 0.67 2.96 12.63
C GLN A 56 0.00 2.00 13.61
N ARG A 57 -0.19 0.74 13.20
CA ARG A 57 -0.77 -0.30 14.06
C ARG A 57 0.11 -0.59 15.27
N ASP A 58 1.42 -0.73 15.06
CA ASP A 58 2.35 -1.10 16.12
C ASP A 58 2.59 0.05 17.14
N LYS A 59 2.16 1.28 16.82
CA LYS A 59 2.21 2.45 17.72
C LYS A 59 0.99 2.59 18.65
N ARG A 60 -0.06 1.78 18.45
CA ARG A 60 -1.25 1.74 19.30
C ARG A 60 -1.13 0.66 20.37
#